data_AF-A0A3S9PBU4-F1
#
_entry.id   AF-A0A3S9PBU4-F1
#
_cell.length_a   1.000
_cell.length_b   1.000
_cell.length_c   1.000
_cell.angle_alpha   90.00
_cell.angle_beta   90.00
_cell.angle_gamma   90.00
#
_symmetry.space_group_name_H-M   'P 1'
#
loop_
_entity.id
_entity.type
_entity.pdbx_description
1 polymer ?
#
loop_
_entity_poly.entity_id
_entity_poly.type
_entity_poly.pdbx_seq_one_letter_code
_entity_poly.pdbx_strand_id
1 'polypeptide(L)' 'MEQLNRLRRLYLSNNQFSGTIPDFFATHNNLRTLELHNNNFEGPISQDIIDRFDGFDLKLTYDDKNAPE' A
#
# COMPACT_ATOMS: atom_id res chain seq x y z
N MET A 1 -3.56 -17.84 8.41
CA MET A 1 -3.86 -16.45 8.80
C MET A 1 -5.18 -16.08 8.15
N GLU A 2 -6.16 -15.63 8.91
CA GLU A 2 -7.44 -15.20 8.33
C GLU A 2 -7.25 -13.90 7.55
N GLN A 3 -7.63 -13.90 6.27
CA GLN A 3 -7.63 -12.69 5.45
C GLN A 3 -8.88 -11.87 5.77
N LEU A 4 -8.69 -10.56 5.95
CA LEU A 4 -9.79 -9.62 6.17
C LEU A 4 -10.52 -9.34 4.85
N ASN A 5 -11.15 -10.36 4.28
CA ASN A 5 -11.73 -10.33 2.94
C ASN A 5 -12.79 -9.24 2.71
N ARG A 6 -13.32 -8.61 3.76
CA ARG A 6 -14.27 -7.49 3.64
C ARG A 6 -13.64 -6.10 3.79
N LEU A 7 -12.33 -6.03 4.08
CA LEU A 7 -11.63 -4.77 4.28
C LEU A 7 -11.55 -4.01 2.96
N ARG A 8 -12.11 -2.80 2.96
CA ARG A 8 -12.14 -1.91 1.79
C ARG A 8 -11.21 -0.72 1.93
N ARG A 9 -10.94 -0.26 3.14
CA ARG A 9 -10.08 0.90 3.38
C ARG A 9 -9.17 0.59 4.55
N LEU A 10 -7.89 0.89 4.39
CA LEU A 10 -6.87 0.73 5.40
C LEU A 10 -6.07 2.03 5.49
N TYR A 11 -6.09 2.65 6.67
CA TYR A 11 -5.37 3.87 6.98
C TYR A 11 -4.31 3.54 8.02
N LEU A 12 -3.04 3.61 7.62
CA LEU A 12 -1.89 3.33 8.48
C LEU A 12 -0.90 4.50 8.48
N SER A 13 -1.31 5.67 7.97
CA SER A 13 -0.47 6.84 7.94
C SER A 13 -0.09 7.33 9.35
N ASN A 14 1.04 8.03 9.46
CA ASN A 14 1.55 8.59 10.72
C ASN A 14 1.88 7.52 11.77
N ASN A 15 2.53 6.45 11.35
CA ASN A 15 3.03 5.41 12.23
C ASN A 15 4.55 5.25 12.07
N GLN A 16 5.13 4.32 12.82
CA GLN A 16 6.55 3.98 12.77
C GLN A 16 6.78 2.64 12.06
N PHE A 17 5.91 2.25 11.13
CA PHE A 17 6.09 1.01 10.39
C PHE A 17 7.32 1.11 9.47
N SER A 18 8.11 0.04 9.42
CA SER A 18 9.38 0.00 8.69
C SER A 18 9.51 -1.29 7.87
N GLY A 19 10.54 -1.35 7.01
CA GLY A 19 10.76 -2.44 6.07
C GLY A 19 10.02 -2.23 4.74
N THR A 20 9.89 -3.28 3.94
CA THR A 20 9.22 -3.21 2.63
C THR A 20 7.72 -3.33 2.74
N ILE A 21 7.00 -2.75 1.77
CA ILE A 21 5.55 -2.92 1.67
C ILE A 21 5.26 -4.37 1.24
N PRO A 22 4.47 -5.14 2.00
CA PRO A 22 4.18 -6.54 1.66
C PRO A 22 3.30 -6.69 0.41
N ASP A 23 3.66 -7.63 -0.48
CA ASP A 23 2.93 -7.92 -1.73
C ASP A 23 1.49 -8.42 -1.53
N PHE A 24 1.10 -8.80 -0.31
CA PHE A 24 -0.29 -9.22 -0.07
C PHE A 24 -1.30 -8.10 -0.39
N PHE A 25 -0.89 -6.83 -0.36
CA PHE A 25 -1.76 -5.72 -0.74
C PHE A 25 -2.17 -5.80 -2.22
N ALA A 26 -1.31 -6.33 -3.09
CA ALA A 26 -1.62 -6.57 -4.49
C ALA A 26 -2.73 -7.64 -4.63
N THR A 27 -2.70 -8.69 -3.81
CA THR A 27 -3.64 -9.82 -3.87
C THR A 27 -4.93 -9.61 -3.06
N HIS A 28 -5.03 -8.55 -2.25
CA HIS A 28 -6.21 -8.27 -1.42
C HIS A 28 -7.36 -7.63 -2.22
N ASN A 29 -8.07 -8.43 -3.01
CA ASN A 29 -9.05 -8.00 -4.03
C ASN A 29 -10.16 -7.03 -3.57
N ASN A 30 -10.50 -6.99 -2.28
CA ASN A 30 -11.55 -6.10 -1.77
C ASN A 30 -11.03 -4.76 -1.23
N LEU A 31 -9.71 -4.61 -1.06
CA LEU A 31 -9.11 -3.36 -0.63
C LEU A 31 -9.24 -2.32 -1.76
N ARG A 32 -9.63 -1.10 -1.41
CA ARG A 32 -9.87 0.02 -2.32
C ARG A 32 -9.00 1.22 -2.00
N THR A 33 -8.69 1.41 -0.72
CA THR A 33 -7.87 2.52 -0.24
C THR A 33 -6.80 1.98 0.69
N LEU A 34 -5.55 2.37 0.43
CA LEU A 34 -4.40 2.06 1.25
C LEU A 34 -3.59 3.34 1.47
N GLU A 35 -3.58 3.85 2.70
CA GLU A 35 -2.79 5.02 3.08
C GLU A 35 -1.63 4.64 3.99
N LEU A 36 -0.40 4.80 3.49
CA LEU A 36 0.86 4.42 4.15
C LEU A 36 1.81 5.60 4.36
N HIS A 37 1.45 6.81 3.93
CA HIS A 37 2.29 8.01 4.05
C HIS A 37 2.65 8.33 5.51
N ASN A 38 3.75 9.05 5.71
CA ASN A 38 4.34 9.32 7.02
C ASN A 38 4.63 8.04 7.84
N ASN A 39 5.40 7.14 7.24
CA ASN A 39 5.97 5.94 7.88
C ASN A 39 7.47 5.82 7.55
N ASN A 40 8.10 4.77 8.08
CA ASN A 40 9.52 4.44 7.92
C ASN A 40 9.73 3.26 6.94
N PHE A 41 8.77 3.02 6.04
CA PHE A 41 8.91 2.01 4.99
C PHE A 41 10.08 2.36 4.05
N GLU A 42 10.72 1.33 3.53
CA GLU A 42 11.92 1.42 2.72
C GLU A 42 11.88 0.40 1.57
N GLY A 43 12.75 0.59 0.58
CA GLY A 43 12.76 -0.21 -0.64
C GLY A 43 11.71 0.23 -1.67
N PRO A 44 11.67 -0.43 -2.84
CA PRO A 44 10.73 -0.11 -3.89
C PRO A 44 9.32 -0.61 -3.55
N ILE A 45 8.30 0.11 -4.01
CA ILE A 45 6.94 -0.44 -4.10
C ILE A 45 6.95 -1.44 -5.26
N SER A 46 6.44 -2.65 -5.04
CA SER A 46 6.33 -3.63 -6.12
C SER A 46 5.35 -3.16 -7.20
N GLN A 47 5.66 -3.45 -8.46
CA GLN A 47 4.82 -3.08 -9.61
C GLN A 47 3.39 -3.64 -9.47
N ASP A 48 3.26 -4.85 -8.90
CA ASP A 48 1.96 -5.47 -8.64
C ASP A 48 1.07 -4.63 -7.72
N ILE A 49 1.64 -3.92 -6.74
CA ILE A 49 0.90 -3.00 -5.87
C ILE A 49 0.53 -1.73 -6.65
N ILE A 50 1.44 -1.19 -7.46
CA ILE A 50 1.18 0.00 -8.28
C ILE A 50 0.04 -0.29 -9.27
N ASP A 51 0.19 -1.31 -10.11
CA ASP A 51 -0.81 -1.73 -11.09
C ASP A 51 -2.17 -2.00 -10.44
N ARG A 52 -2.14 -2.58 -9.24
CA ARG A 52 -3.35 -2.85 -8.48
C ARG A 52 -4.05 -1.58 -8.06
N PHE A 53 -3.36 -0.52 -7.67
CA PHE A 53 -3.96 0.72 -7.18
C PHE A 53 -4.06 1.84 -8.24
N ASP A 54 -3.50 1.64 -9.44
CA ASP A 54 -3.63 2.55 -10.59
C ASP A 54 -4.97 2.41 -11.33
N GLY A 55 -5.75 1.37 -11.03
CA GLY A 55 -7.11 1.21 -11.56
C GLY A 55 -8.06 2.31 -11.05
N PHE A 56 -8.90 2.84 -11.96
CA PHE A 56 -9.70 4.07 -11.89
C PHE A 56 -10.53 4.42 -10.62
N ASP A 57 -10.53 3.62 -9.57
CA ASP A 57 -11.23 3.90 -8.29
C ASP A 57 -10.40 3.53 -7.05
N LEU A 58 -9.12 3.21 -7.22
CA LEU A 58 -8.23 2.74 -6.18
C LEU A 58 -7.24 3.84 -5.80
N LYS A 59 -6.92 3.93 -4.52
CA LYS A 59 -6.03 4.97 -4.00
C LYS A 59 -4.94 4.34 -3.15
N LEU A 60 -3.70 4.46 -3.62
CA LEU A 60 -2.50 4.23 -2.85
C LEU A 60 -1.89 5.59 -2.49
N THR A 61 -1.53 5.79 -1.23
CA THR A 61 -0.69 6.93 -0.82
C THR A 61 0.51 6.41 -0.06
N TYR A 62 1.70 6.79 -0.48
CA TYR A 62 2.96 6.40 0.13
C TYR A 62 3.94 7.57 0.04
N ASP A 63 4.86 7.69 1.00
CA ASP A 63 5.89 8.74 0.92
C ASP A 63 6.89 8.35 -0.17
N ASP A 64 6.88 9.06 -1.28
CA ASP A 64 7.80 8.84 -2.38
C ASP A 64 9.21 9.35 -2.05
N LYS A 65 9.85 8.72 -1.06
CA LYS A 65 11.23 9.04 -0.64
C LYS A 65 12.27 8.44 -1.59
N ASN A 66 11.85 7.59 -2.53
CA ASN A 66 12.69 6.81 -3.44
C ASN A 66 12.27 6.95 -4.92
N ALA A 67 11.46 7.95 -5.28
CA ALA A 67 11.16 8.24 -6.69
C ALA A 67 12.49 8.41 -7.43
N PRO A 68 12.73 7.69 -8.54
CA PRO A 68 13.79 8.10 -9.43
C PRO A 68 13.47 9.53 -9.91
N GLU A 69 14.43 10.45 -9.81
CA GLU A 69 14.38 11.75 -10.48
C GLU A 69 14.06 11.60 -11.98
#